data_AF-A0A1B6KSG8-F1
#
_entry.id   AF-A0A1B6KSG8-F1
#
_cell.length_a   1.000
_cell.length_b   1.000
_cell.length_c   1.000
_cell.angle_alpha   90.00
_cell.angle_beta   90.00
_cell.angle_gamma   90.00
#
_symmetry.space_group_name_H-M   'P 1'
#
loop_
_entity.id
_entity.type
_entity.pdbx_description
1 polymer ?
#
loop_
_entity_poly.entity_id
_entity_poly.type
_entity_poly.pdbx_seq_one_letter_code
_entity_poly.pdbx_strand_id
1 'polypeptide(L)'
;SFDAQPDLEHHPGPSPSLLLQALTMSNANDGINLERLETIGDSFLKYAITTYLYCAYEAVHEGKLSHLRSKQVSNLNLYRLGKRKQFGESMIATKFEPHDNWLPPCYLVPRELERALIEAGLPACLWNQAEIPALRDLTREQII
;
A
#
# COMPACT_ATOMS: atom_id res chain seq x y z
N SER A 1 1.25 -17.34 24.16
CA SER A 1 -0.08 -17.99 24.03
C SER A 1 -0.94 -17.15 23.12
N PHE A 2 -1.89 -17.72 22.36
CA PHE A 2 -2.86 -16.93 21.59
C PHE A 2 -3.72 -16.02 22.50
N ASP A 3 -3.86 -16.39 23.78
CA ASP A 3 -4.61 -15.62 24.78
C ASP A 3 -3.78 -14.49 25.43
N ALA A 4 -2.48 -14.43 25.14
CA ALA A 4 -1.65 -13.36 25.66
C ALA A 4 -1.94 -12.08 24.87
N GLN A 5 -2.72 -11.18 25.45
CA GLN A 5 -2.93 -9.84 24.89
C GLN A 5 -1.78 -8.93 25.37
N PRO A 6 -0.91 -8.45 24.47
CA PRO A 6 0.08 -7.46 24.85
C PRO A 6 -0.61 -6.15 25.23
N ASP A 7 -0.02 -5.41 26.17
CA ASP A 7 -0.42 -4.03 26.41
C ASP A 7 -0.20 -3.22 25.14
N LEU A 8 -1.28 -2.68 24.56
CA LEU A 8 -1.27 -1.92 23.32
C LEU A 8 -0.97 -0.43 23.55
N GLU A 9 -1.13 0.09 24.78
CA GLU A 9 -0.92 1.53 25.04
C GLU A 9 0.54 1.91 24.87
N HIS A 10 1.46 1.04 25.26
CA HIS A 10 2.90 1.25 25.17
C HIS A 10 3.56 0.39 24.08
N HIS A 11 2.77 -0.33 23.26
CA HIS A 11 3.34 -1.18 22.23
C HIS A 11 3.89 -0.34 21.06
N PRO A 12 5.14 -0.57 20.63
CA PRO A 12 5.75 0.20 19.52
C PRO A 12 5.11 -0.09 18.15
N GLY A 13 4.19 -1.05 18.09
CA GLY A 13 3.57 -1.53 16.86
C GLY A 13 4.41 -2.59 16.13
N PRO A 14 4.04 -2.93 14.89
CA PRO A 14 4.82 -3.83 14.05
C PRO A 14 6.19 -3.21 13.72
N SER A 15 7.20 -4.07 13.53
CA SER A 15 8.53 -3.60 13.12
C SER A 15 8.50 -2.96 11.73
N PRO A 16 9.40 -2.00 11.42
CA PRO A 16 9.50 -1.42 10.09
C PRO A 16 9.70 -2.45 8.97
N SER A 17 10.44 -3.53 9.23
CA SER A 17 10.63 -4.64 8.28
C SER A 17 9.34 -5.37 7.95
N LEU A 18 8.48 -5.58 8.94
CA LEU A 18 7.18 -6.23 8.75
C LEU A 18 6.22 -5.33 7.97
N LEU A 19 6.25 -4.02 8.25
CA LEU A 19 5.50 -3.02 7.49
C LEU A 19 5.96 -2.98 6.02
N LEU A 20 7.27 -2.95 5.78
CA LEU A 20 7.82 -2.98 4.43
C LEU A 20 7.40 -4.25 3.68
N GLN A 21 7.46 -5.42 4.33
CA GLN A 21 6.99 -6.67 3.75
C GLN A 21 5.50 -6.61 3.39
N ALA A 22 4.66 -6.07 4.28
CA ALA A 22 3.22 -5.93 4.05
C ALA A 22 2.86 -4.96 2.91
N LEU A 23 3.75 -4.01 2.61
CA LEU A 23 3.57 -3.02 1.55
C LEU A 23 4.21 -3.43 0.21
N THR A 24 4.97 -4.53 0.18
CA THR A 24 5.68 -5.00 -1.03
C THR A 24 4.85 -6.06 -1.75
N MET A 25 4.37 -5.72 -2.95
CA MET A 25 3.56 -6.60 -3.79
C MET A 25 4.41 -7.70 -4.44
N SER A 26 3.81 -8.85 -4.76
CA SER A 26 4.51 -9.95 -5.43
C SER A 26 5.13 -9.54 -6.77
N ASN A 27 4.50 -8.61 -7.50
CA ASN A 27 4.98 -8.11 -8.79
C ASN A 27 6.14 -7.11 -8.66
N ALA A 28 6.51 -6.67 -7.45
CA ALA A 28 7.73 -5.92 -7.21
C ALA A 28 8.99 -6.79 -7.36
N ASN A 29 8.85 -8.13 -7.37
CA ASN A 29 9.96 -9.06 -7.59
C ASN A 29 11.18 -8.76 -6.68
N ASP A 30 10.90 -8.41 -5.43
CA ASP A 30 11.88 -8.18 -4.37
C ASP A 30 12.09 -9.48 -3.55
N GLY A 31 13.09 -9.51 -2.67
CA GLY A 31 13.36 -10.63 -1.76
C GLY A 31 12.31 -10.83 -0.67
N ILE A 32 11.40 -9.87 -0.49
CA ILE A 32 10.28 -9.90 0.44
C ILE A 32 8.97 -9.53 -0.28
N ASN A 33 7.85 -10.11 0.14
CA ASN A 33 6.53 -9.74 -0.36
C ASN A 33 5.43 -10.03 0.67
N LEU A 34 4.23 -9.54 0.37
CA LEU A 34 3.08 -9.59 1.26
C LEU A 34 2.30 -10.91 1.27
N GLU A 35 2.57 -11.87 0.37
CA GLU A 35 1.67 -13.03 0.13
C GLU A 35 1.36 -13.84 1.39
N ARG A 36 2.38 -14.08 2.21
CA ARG A 36 2.20 -14.80 3.48
C ARG A 36 1.37 -14.01 4.48
N LEU A 37 1.57 -12.69 4.55
CA LEU A 37 0.83 -11.80 5.44
C LEU A 37 -0.61 -11.63 4.97
N GLU A 38 -0.83 -11.52 3.67
CA GLU A 38 -2.15 -11.51 3.04
C GLU A 38 -2.92 -12.79 3.37
N THR A 39 -2.31 -13.96 3.20
CA THR A 39 -2.94 -15.26 3.47
C THR A 39 -3.40 -15.36 4.94
N ILE A 40 -2.56 -14.91 5.88
CA ILE A 40 -2.90 -14.90 7.30
C ILE A 40 -3.97 -13.85 7.59
N GLY A 41 -3.84 -12.65 7.01
CA GLY A 41 -4.77 -11.54 7.19
C GLY A 41 -6.17 -11.85 6.68
N ASP A 42 -6.30 -12.50 5.52
CA ASP A 42 -7.58 -12.96 4.97
C ASP A 42 -8.26 -13.95 5.91
N SER A 43 -7.51 -14.93 6.43
CA SER A 43 -8.02 -15.91 7.38
C SER A 43 -8.47 -15.24 8.69
N PHE A 44 -7.68 -14.28 9.19
CA PHE A 44 -8.01 -13.50 10.38
C PHE A 44 -9.28 -12.67 10.18
N LEU A 45 -9.40 -11.93 9.07
CA LEU A 45 -10.59 -11.12 8.76
C LEU A 45 -11.84 -11.98 8.64
N LYS A 46 -11.74 -13.13 7.96
CA LYS A 46 -12.85 -14.09 7.86
C LYS A 46 -13.29 -14.56 9.24
N TYR A 47 -12.35 -14.92 10.12
CA TYR A 47 -12.66 -15.34 11.48
C TYR A 47 -13.29 -14.19 12.30
N ALA A 48 -12.61 -13.04 12.39
CA ALA A 48 -13.06 -11.90 13.19
C ALA A 48 -14.46 -11.42 12.81
N ILE A 49 -14.75 -11.30 11.51
CA ILE A 49 -16.07 -10.91 11.02
C ILE A 49 -17.11 -12.01 11.27
N THR A 50 -16.75 -13.29 11.09
CA THR A 50 -17.67 -14.40 11.39
C THR A 50 -18.07 -14.39 12.87
N THR A 51 -17.10 -14.29 13.77
CA THR A 51 -17.33 -14.25 15.22
C THR A 51 -18.16 -13.03 15.61
N TYR A 52 -17.83 -11.85 15.08
CA TYR A 52 -18.60 -10.64 15.31
C TYR A 52 -20.06 -10.78 14.86
N LEU A 53 -20.30 -11.27 13.63
CA LEU A 53 -21.65 -11.43 13.09
C LEU A 53 -22.46 -12.47 13.87
N TYR A 54 -21.83 -13.56 14.30
CA TYR A 54 -22.47 -14.59 15.10
C TYR A 54 -22.96 -14.04 16.45
N CYS A 55 -22.12 -13.29 17.17
CA CYS A 55 -22.47 -12.69 18.45
C CYS A 55 -23.44 -11.50 18.31
N ALA A 56 -23.34 -10.71 17.25
CA ALA A 56 -24.17 -9.52 17.07
C ALA A 56 -25.59 -9.84 16.54
N TYR A 57 -25.78 -10.98 15.87
CA TYR A 57 -27.01 -11.34 15.18
C TYR A 57 -27.47 -12.77 15.48
N GLU A 58 -27.68 -13.09 16.76
CA GLU A 58 -27.95 -14.45 17.26
C GLU A 58 -29.16 -15.14 16.61
N ALA A 59 -30.20 -14.38 16.22
CA ALA A 59 -31.43 -14.92 15.64
C ALA A 59 -31.37 -15.06 14.10
N VAL A 60 -30.26 -14.71 13.46
CA VAL A 60 -30.13 -14.72 12.00
C VAL A 60 -29.56 -16.04 11.51
N HIS A 61 -30.22 -16.63 10.51
CA HIS A 61 -29.79 -17.89 9.90
C HIS A 61 -28.40 -17.79 9.26
N GLU A 62 -27.60 -18.86 9.36
CA GLU A 62 -26.24 -18.97 8.85
C GLU A 62 -26.07 -18.42 7.43
N GLY A 63 -26.91 -18.83 6.46
CA GLY A 63 -26.81 -18.32 5.09
C GLY A 63 -26.87 -16.80 4.95
N LYS A 64 -27.64 -16.10 5.80
CA LYS A 64 -27.65 -14.62 5.82
C LYS A 64 -26.37 -14.07 6.44
N LEU A 65 -25.85 -14.69 7.50
CA LEU A 65 -24.57 -14.32 8.11
C LEU A 65 -23.41 -14.52 7.13
N SER A 66 -23.39 -15.65 6.41
CA SER A 66 -22.45 -15.96 5.34
C SER A 66 -22.48 -14.90 4.23
N HIS A 67 -23.68 -14.48 3.81
CA HIS A 67 -23.83 -13.38 2.83
C HIS A 67 -23.31 -12.04 3.34
N LEU A 68 -23.61 -11.68 4.60
CA LEU A 68 -23.10 -10.46 5.23
C LEU A 68 -21.58 -10.48 5.34
N ARG A 69 -20.99 -11.60 5.77
CA ARG A 69 -19.54 -11.80 5.83
C ARG A 69 -18.90 -11.59 4.46
N SER A 70 -19.44 -12.24 3.41
CA SER A 70 -18.91 -12.11 2.05
C SER A 70 -18.98 -10.68 1.52
N LYS A 71 -19.97 -9.87 1.95
CA LYS A 71 -20.00 -8.43 1.61
C LYS A 71 -18.90 -7.65 2.33
N GLN A 72 -18.71 -7.90 3.62
CA GLN A 72 -17.71 -7.19 4.43
C GLN A 72 -16.28 -7.57 4.05
N VAL A 73 -16.00 -8.86 3.89
CA VAL A 73 -14.71 -9.42 3.50
C VAL A 73 -14.75 -9.76 2.01
N SER A 74 -14.74 -8.72 1.18
CA SER A 74 -14.63 -8.84 -0.29
C SER A 74 -13.52 -7.95 -0.82
N ASN A 75 -12.87 -8.38 -1.90
CA ASN A 75 -11.79 -7.63 -2.56
C ASN A 75 -12.21 -6.19 -2.88
N LEU A 76 -13.42 -5.99 -3.38
CA LEU A 76 -13.94 -4.65 -3.70
C LEU A 76 -14.10 -3.77 -2.45
N ASN A 77 -14.63 -4.32 -1.35
CA ASN A 77 -14.79 -3.55 -0.11
C ASN A 77 -13.43 -3.22 0.52
N LEU A 78 -12.52 -4.20 0.59
CA LEU A 78 -11.17 -4.03 1.12
C LEU A 78 -10.36 -3.03 0.29
N TYR A 79 -10.47 -3.08 -1.04
CA TYR A 79 -9.89 -2.06 -1.93
C TYR A 79 -10.41 -0.66 -1.61
N ARG A 80 -11.73 -0.48 -1.45
CA ARG A 80 -12.32 0.83 -1.11
C ARG A 80 -11.85 1.33 0.25
N LEU A 81 -11.68 0.44 1.22
CA LEU A 81 -11.14 0.76 2.55
C LEU A 81 -9.68 1.20 2.44
N GLY A 82 -8.84 0.42 1.74
CA GLY A 82 -7.42 0.74 1.52
C GLY A 82 -7.24 2.07 0.78
N LYS A 83 -8.07 2.34 -0.24
CA LYS A 83 -8.08 3.62 -0.96
C LYS A 83 -8.39 4.80 -0.03
N ARG A 84 -9.39 4.68 0.86
CA ARG A 84 -9.70 5.73 1.85
C ARG A 84 -8.57 5.96 2.87
N LYS A 85 -7.73 4.96 3.10
CA LYS A 85 -6.54 5.04 3.96
C LYS A 85 -5.26 5.41 3.20
N GLN A 86 -5.36 5.70 1.89
CA GLN A 86 -4.24 6.08 1.03
C GLN A 86 -3.10 5.06 0.98
N PHE A 87 -3.37 3.78 1.25
CA PHE A 87 -2.32 2.74 1.23
C PHE A 87 -1.66 2.58 -0.14
N GLY A 88 -2.36 2.88 -1.24
CA GLY A 88 -1.80 2.78 -2.58
C GLY A 88 -0.55 3.64 -2.81
N GLU A 89 -0.42 4.78 -2.13
CA GLU A 89 0.77 5.66 -2.27
C GLU A 89 2.00 5.13 -1.52
N SER A 90 1.81 4.17 -0.60
CA SER A 90 2.90 3.55 0.18
C SER A 90 3.28 2.15 -0.31
N MET A 91 2.55 1.62 -1.29
CA MET A 91 2.77 0.26 -1.80
C MET A 91 3.88 0.23 -2.85
N ILE A 92 4.74 -0.78 -2.75
CA ILE A 92 5.79 -1.05 -3.72
C ILE A 92 5.24 -2.11 -4.67
N ALA A 93 4.84 -1.69 -5.88
CA ALA A 93 4.18 -2.53 -6.87
C ALA A 93 4.98 -2.72 -8.16
N THR A 94 6.18 -2.16 -8.23
CA THR A 94 7.06 -2.21 -9.39
C THR A 94 8.43 -2.72 -8.97
N LYS A 95 9.07 -3.49 -9.85
CA LYS A 95 10.45 -3.92 -9.63
C LYS A 95 11.38 -2.72 -9.53
N PHE A 96 12.24 -2.73 -8.52
CA PHE A 96 13.29 -1.73 -8.41
C PHE A 96 14.32 -1.92 -9.52
N GLU A 97 14.49 -0.88 -10.33
CA GLU A 97 15.41 -0.82 -11.44
C GLU A 97 16.18 0.51 -11.34
N PRO A 98 17.48 0.49 -10.95
CA PRO A 98 18.26 1.70 -10.71
C PRO A 98 18.25 2.71 -11.86
N HIS A 99 18.15 2.21 -13.10
CA HIS A 99 18.12 3.02 -14.30
C HIS A 99 16.73 3.51 -14.71
N ASP A 100 15.65 3.04 -14.08
CA ASP A 100 14.30 3.39 -14.50
C ASP A 100 13.49 4.09 -13.42
N ASN A 101 13.72 3.78 -12.14
CA ASN A 101 12.86 4.27 -11.05
C ASN A 101 13.61 4.58 -9.74
N TRP A 102 14.93 4.66 -9.76
CA TRP A 102 15.68 5.16 -8.61
C TRP A 102 15.75 6.68 -8.62
N LEU A 103 15.49 7.26 -7.46
CA LEU A 103 15.74 8.66 -7.17
C LEU A 103 16.63 8.76 -5.92
N PRO A 104 17.57 9.71 -5.87
CA PRO A 104 18.38 9.91 -4.68
C PRO A 104 17.51 10.27 -3.46
N PRO A 105 17.94 9.93 -2.24
CA PRO A 105 17.24 10.34 -1.02
C PRO A 105 16.98 11.84 -1.01
N CYS A 106 15.78 12.23 -0.56
CA CYS A 106 15.31 13.63 -0.52
C CYS A 106 15.16 14.31 -1.90
N TYR A 107 15.19 13.55 -3.00
CA TYR A 107 14.88 14.08 -4.33
C TYR A 107 13.36 14.13 -4.54
N LEU A 108 12.80 15.33 -4.56
CA LEU A 108 11.37 15.56 -4.77
C LEU A 108 11.15 16.10 -6.18
N VAL A 109 10.40 15.36 -6.98
CA VAL A 109 9.87 15.87 -8.26
C VAL A 109 8.47 16.42 -7.99
N PRO A 110 8.20 17.73 -8.23
CA PRO A 110 6.85 18.28 -8.15
C PRO A 110 5.88 17.48 -9.03
N ARG A 111 4.64 17.28 -8.57
CA ARG A 111 3.67 16.40 -9.25
C ARG A 111 3.33 16.89 -10.67
N GLU A 112 3.34 18.20 -10.86
CA GLU A 112 3.11 18.86 -12.14
C GLU A 112 4.24 18.52 -13.13
N LEU A 113 5.49 18.61 -12.65
CA LEU A 113 6.66 18.26 -13.43
C LEU A 113 6.71 16.75 -13.73
N GLU A 114 6.43 15.90 -12.74
CA GLU A 114 6.34 14.45 -12.93
C GLU A 114 5.37 14.08 -14.05
N ARG A 115 4.17 14.67 -14.04
CA ARG A 115 3.18 14.45 -15.11
C ARG A 115 3.70 14.89 -16.47
N ALA A 116 4.27 16.08 -16.56
CA ALA A 116 4.83 16.59 -17.81
C ALA A 116 5.96 15.68 -18.35
N LEU A 117 6.81 15.16 -17.48
CA LEU A 117 7.89 14.23 -17.85
C LEU A 117 7.34 12.88 -18.33
N ILE A 118 6.30 12.36 -17.68
CA ILE A 118 5.62 11.12 -18.10
C ILE A 118 4.94 11.33 -19.46
N GLU A 119 4.24 12.44 -19.66
CA GLU A 119 3.58 12.79 -20.93
C GLU A 119 4.59 12.98 -22.07
N ALA A 120 5.78 13.51 -21.77
CA ALA A 120 6.90 13.62 -22.70
C ALA A 120 7.58 12.26 -22.99
N GLY A 121 7.21 11.19 -22.30
CA GLY A 121 7.80 9.86 -22.46
C GLY A 121 9.23 9.76 -21.93
N LEU A 122 9.62 10.62 -21.00
CA LEU A 122 10.97 10.63 -20.43
C LEU A 122 11.10 9.58 -19.32
N PRO A 123 12.10 8.67 -19.38
CA PRO A 123 12.33 7.68 -18.33
C PRO A 123 12.75 8.32 -17.01
N ALA A 124 12.43 7.69 -15.87
CA ALA A 124 12.61 8.31 -14.57
C ALA A 124 14.07 8.52 -14.15
N CYS A 125 15.04 7.81 -14.74
CA CYS A 125 16.47 8.12 -14.53
C CYS A 125 16.81 9.56 -14.91
N LEU A 126 16.18 10.09 -15.96
CA LEU A 126 16.44 11.43 -16.47
C LEU A 126 15.71 12.51 -15.67
N TRP A 127 14.92 12.15 -14.65
CA TRP A 127 14.19 13.14 -13.85
C TRP A 127 15.11 13.97 -12.95
N ASN A 128 16.40 13.61 -12.88
CA ASN A 128 17.39 14.39 -12.15
C ASN A 128 17.69 15.73 -12.90
N GLN A 129 17.70 16.85 -12.16
CA GLN A 129 17.98 18.19 -12.71
C GLN A 129 19.37 18.32 -13.34
N ALA A 130 20.28 17.37 -13.09
CA ALA A 130 21.61 17.39 -13.66
C ALA A 130 21.62 16.96 -15.14
N GLU A 131 20.63 16.19 -15.58
CA GLU A 131 20.58 15.55 -16.90
C GLU A 131 19.56 16.16 -17.86
N ILE A 132 18.72 17.10 -17.41
CA ILE A 132 17.85 17.90 -18.29
C ILE A 132 18.38 19.34 -18.36
N PRO A 133 19.15 19.70 -19.41
CA PRO A 133 19.71 21.05 -19.54
C PRO A 133 18.65 22.15 -19.48
N ALA A 134 17.47 21.91 -20.05
CA ALA A 134 16.35 22.86 -20.08
C ALA A 134 15.75 23.18 -18.70
N LEU A 135 15.93 22.30 -17.70
CA LEU A 135 15.41 22.50 -16.34
C LEU A 135 16.34 23.34 -15.46
N ARG A 136 17.61 23.48 -15.83
CA ARG A 136 18.57 24.33 -15.10
C ARG A 136 18.27 25.82 -15.25
N ASP A 137 17.66 26.20 -16.37
CA ASP A 137 17.40 27.59 -16.73
C ASP A 137 15.97 28.06 -16.39
N LEU A 138 15.11 27.15 -15.91
CA LEU A 138 13.74 27.46 -15.53
C LEU A 138 13.67 28.01 -14.11
N THR A 139 13.05 29.18 -13.95
CA THR A 139 12.81 29.80 -12.65
C THR A 139 11.72 29.04 -11.88
N ARG A 140 11.72 29.17 -10.54
CA ARG A 140 10.76 28.48 -9.65
C ARG A 140 9.29 28.73 -10.01
N GLU A 141 9.00 29.88 -10.62
CA GLU A 141 7.68 30.32 -11.08
C GLU A 141 7.25 29.70 -12.42
N GLN A 142 8.19 29.11 -13.17
CA GLN A 142 7.94 28.43 -14.44
C GLN A 142 7.82 26.90 -14.29
N ILE A 143 8.14 26.37 -13.10
CA ILE A 143 8.06 24.94 -12.75
C ILE A 143 6.75 24.62 -12.01
N ILE A 144 6.06 25.63 -11.48
CA ILE A 144 4.76 25.55 -10.79
C ILE A 144 3.66 26.01 -11.75
#